data_AF-A0A1J8PVM4-F1
#
_entry.id   AF-A0A1J8PVM4-F1
#
_cell.length_a   1.000
_cell.length_b   1.000
_cell.length_c   1.000
_cell.angle_alpha   90.00
_cell.angle_beta   90.00
_cell.angle_gamma   90.00
#
_symmetry.space_group_name_H-M   'P 1'
#
loop_
_entity.id
_entity.type
_entity.pdbx_description
1 polymer ?
#
loop_
_entity_poly.entity_id
_entity_poly.type
_entity_poly.pdbx_seq_one_letter_code
_entity_poly.pdbx_strand_id
1 'polypeptide(L)'
;MQYTQVMSKWEEAARIFNEQERERRSHETRLILSDLDFMAINMEKHLGEIPWPRETNISFDLGDDAGTIAIDIELPEEGDFPDAEYMLAGKQLKVSAKKITATRRRALYRDYAHGVAMRVLGEIFHRLPTVQVALISAYTSAMDVGTGKPTENYLYSVLATKPQWREINSKALANIEASATLEGFELRRKMTKTGIFKPIEPFDIEVLASVN
;
A
#
# COMPACT_ATOMS: atom_id res chain seq x y z
N MET A 1 -35.89 36.05 -14.04
CA MET A 1 -36.83 35.02 -13.52
C MET A 1 -36.46 33.58 -13.92
N GLN A 2 -35.84 33.33 -15.08
CA GLN A 2 -35.37 31.97 -15.46
C GLN A 2 -34.17 31.48 -14.63
N TYR A 3 -33.21 32.35 -14.34
CA TYR A 3 -32.00 32.00 -13.56
C TYR A 3 -32.31 31.49 -12.15
N THR A 4 -33.26 32.12 -11.46
CA THR A 4 -33.71 31.72 -10.12
C THR A 4 -34.39 30.36 -10.10
N GLN A 5 -35.11 29.99 -11.16
CA GLN A 5 -35.74 28.67 -11.28
C GLN A 5 -34.71 27.58 -11.63
N VAL A 6 -33.71 27.89 -12.44
CA VAL A 6 -32.61 26.96 -12.76
C VAL A 6 -31.73 26.71 -11.54
N MET A 7 -31.37 27.76 -10.78
CA MET A 7 -30.61 27.63 -9.53
C MET A 7 -31.37 26.83 -8.48
N SER A 8 -32.67 27.09 -8.29
CA SER A 8 -33.49 26.32 -7.34
C SER A 8 -33.58 24.83 -7.70
N LYS A 9 -33.71 24.49 -8.99
CA LYS A 9 -33.70 23.09 -9.45
C LYS A 9 -32.33 22.44 -9.26
N TRP A 10 -31.25 23.17 -9.49
CA TRP A 10 -29.88 22.68 -9.28
C TRP A 10 -29.60 22.45 -7.79
N GLU A 11 -30.01 23.36 -6.91
CA GLU A 11 -29.86 23.23 -5.44
C GLU A 11 -30.66 22.05 -4.89
N GLU A 12 -31.87 21.81 -5.42
CA GLU A 12 -32.71 20.67 -5.05
C GLU A 12 -32.09 19.35 -5.54
N ALA A 13 -31.63 19.30 -6.80
CA ALA A 13 -30.91 18.15 -7.34
C ALA A 13 -29.60 17.86 -6.59
N ALA A 14 -28.83 18.89 -6.26
CA ALA A 14 -27.60 18.78 -5.49
C ALA A 14 -27.86 18.29 -4.05
N ARG A 15 -28.96 18.74 -3.43
CA ARG A 15 -29.38 18.27 -2.10
C ARG A 15 -29.79 16.82 -2.12
N ILE A 16 -30.63 16.41 -3.08
CA ILE A 16 -31.05 15.01 -3.26
C ILE A 16 -29.83 14.12 -3.53
N PHE A 17 -28.92 14.54 -4.41
CA PHE A 17 -27.67 13.82 -4.68
C PHE A 17 -26.80 13.70 -3.42
N ASN A 18 -26.61 14.78 -2.67
CA ASN A 18 -25.82 14.77 -1.45
C ASN A 18 -26.46 13.93 -0.33
N GLU A 19 -27.77 13.90 -0.25
CA GLU A 19 -28.53 13.10 0.72
C GLU A 19 -28.47 11.61 0.37
N GLN A 20 -28.70 11.26 -0.90
CA GLN A 20 -28.50 9.90 -1.42
C GLN A 20 -27.06 9.42 -1.23
N GLU A 21 -26.08 10.28 -1.48
CA GLU A 21 -24.67 9.97 -1.29
C GLU A 21 -24.34 9.81 0.21
N ARG A 22 -25.00 10.55 1.10
CA ARG A 22 -24.86 10.39 2.56
C ARG A 22 -25.50 9.08 3.05
N GLU A 23 -26.68 8.73 2.55
CA GLU A 23 -27.36 7.46 2.87
C GLU A 23 -26.56 6.27 2.35
N ARG A 24 -26.06 6.34 1.11
CA ARG A 24 -25.14 5.35 0.52
C ARG A 24 -23.91 5.17 1.40
N ARG A 25 -23.23 6.26 1.75
CA ARG A 25 -22.05 6.22 2.65
C ARG A 25 -22.37 5.66 4.03
N SER A 26 -23.54 5.98 4.61
CA SER A 26 -23.94 5.48 5.92
C SER A 26 -24.24 3.98 5.88
N HIS A 27 -24.85 3.52 4.79
CA HIS A 27 -25.10 2.11 4.52
C HIS A 27 -23.79 1.33 4.31
N GLU A 28 -22.88 1.87 3.49
CA GLU A 28 -21.54 1.32 3.25
C GLU A 28 -20.73 1.26 4.55
N THR A 29 -20.75 2.34 5.34
CA THR A 29 -20.06 2.38 6.64
C THR A 29 -20.56 1.30 7.58
N ARG A 30 -21.89 1.03 7.58
CA ARG A 30 -22.47 -0.04 8.41
C ARG A 30 -22.07 -1.43 7.93
N LEU A 31 -22.01 -1.65 6.62
CA LEU A 31 -21.60 -2.95 6.05
C LEU A 31 -20.10 -3.22 6.30
N ILE A 32 -19.23 -2.23 6.12
CA ILE A 32 -17.79 -2.36 6.43
C ILE A 32 -17.56 -2.75 7.90
N LEU A 33 -18.49 -2.44 8.80
CA LEU A 33 -18.37 -2.75 10.23
C LEU A 33 -18.81 -4.16 10.61
N SER A 34 -19.46 -4.93 9.71
CA SER A 34 -20.07 -6.21 10.07
C SER A 34 -20.03 -7.29 8.99
N ASP A 35 -19.60 -6.97 7.76
CA ASP A 35 -19.66 -7.84 6.59
C ASP A 35 -18.29 -7.97 5.93
N LEU A 36 -17.68 -9.17 6.07
CA LEU A 36 -16.36 -9.49 5.52
C LEU A 36 -16.32 -9.42 4.00
N ASP A 37 -17.40 -9.81 3.30
CA ASP A 37 -17.47 -9.76 1.84
C ASP A 37 -17.44 -8.31 1.38
N PHE A 38 -18.19 -7.44 2.06
CA PHE A 38 -18.18 -6.01 1.74
C PHE A 38 -16.82 -5.36 2.04
N MET A 39 -16.17 -5.74 3.15
CA MET A 39 -14.80 -5.31 3.45
C MET A 39 -13.82 -5.71 2.36
N ALA A 40 -13.89 -6.96 1.88
CA ALA A 40 -13.05 -7.47 0.80
C ALA A 40 -13.25 -6.68 -0.50
N ILE A 41 -14.51 -6.50 -0.94
CA ILE A 41 -14.85 -5.72 -2.14
C ILE A 41 -14.34 -4.28 -2.03
N ASN A 42 -14.52 -3.65 -0.86
CA ASN A 42 -14.07 -2.28 -0.63
C ASN A 42 -12.53 -2.18 -0.66
N MET A 43 -11.83 -3.16 -0.10
CA MET A 43 -10.37 -3.20 -0.10
C MET A 43 -9.81 -3.45 -1.50
N GLU A 44 -10.35 -4.44 -2.23
CA GLU A 44 -9.97 -4.76 -3.60
C GLU A 44 -10.11 -3.55 -4.51
N LYS A 45 -11.26 -2.86 -4.44
CA LYS A 45 -11.51 -1.63 -5.20
C LYS A 45 -10.43 -0.57 -4.93
N HIS A 46 -10.17 -0.27 -3.66
CA HIS A 46 -9.28 0.83 -3.31
C HIS A 46 -7.80 0.51 -3.54
N LEU A 47 -7.37 -0.75 -3.35
CA LEU A 47 -6.04 -1.19 -3.74
C LEU A 47 -5.86 -1.14 -5.26
N GLY A 48 -6.87 -1.53 -6.04
CA GLY A 48 -6.84 -1.47 -7.50
C GLY A 48 -6.84 -0.06 -8.09
N GLU A 49 -7.32 0.94 -7.34
CA GLU A 49 -7.27 2.36 -7.73
C GLU A 49 -5.88 3.00 -7.54
N ILE A 50 -4.93 2.33 -6.86
CA ILE A 50 -3.61 2.88 -6.60
C ILE A 50 -2.77 2.84 -7.89
N PRO A 51 -2.28 3.99 -8.41
CA PRO A 51 -1.44 4.02 -9.60
C PRO A 51 0.00 3.65 -9.21
N TRP A 52 0.29 2.35 -9.12
CA TRP A 52 1.63 1.88 -8.79
C TRP A 52 2.66 2.32 -9.84
N PRO A 53 3.79 2.92 -9.43
CA PRO A 53 4.86 3.31 -10.35
C PRO A 53 5.46 2.15 -11.18
N ARG A 54 5.36 0.93 -10.66
CA ARG A 54 5.83 -0.33 -11.24
C ARG A 54 4.78 -1.41 -10.97
N GLU A 55 4.83 -2.52 -11.70
CA GLU A 55 3.93 -3.65 -11.50
C GLU A 55 4.01 -4.14 -10.06
N THR A 56 2.86 -4.23 -9.38
CA THR A 56 2.75 -4.63 -7.98
C THR A 56 1.40 -5.30 -7.81
N ASN A 57 1.43 -6.58 -7.45
CA ASN A 57 0.23 -7.37 -7.22
C ASN A 57 0.03 -7.52 -5.71
N ILE A 58 -1.22 -7.42 -5.28
CA ILE A 58 -1.58 -7.50 -3.87
C ILE A 58 -2.69 -8.53 -3.73
N SER A 59 -2.44 -9.55 -2.93
CA SER A 59 -3.45 -10.47 -2.43
C SER A 59 -3.64 -10.25 -0.93
N PHE A 60 -4.85 -10.47 -0.45
CA PHE A 60 -5.16 -10.31 0.96
C PHE A 60 -6.14 -11.37 1.42
N ASP A 61 -6.09 -11.65 2.72
CA ASP A 61 -7.02 -12.52 3.43
C ASP A 61 -7.55 -11.79 4.66
N LEU A 62 -8.87 -11.70 4.77
CA LEU A 62 -9.55 -11.16 5.93
C LEU A 62 -9.85 -12.34 6.84
N GLY A 63 -9.23 -12.38 8.03
CA GLY A 63 -9.49 -13.43 9.00
C GLY A 63 -10.96 -13.49 9.42
N ASP A 64 -11.31 -14.49 10.23
CA ASP A 64 -12.70 -14.78 10.59
C ASP A 64 -13.37 -13.69 11.48
N ASP A 65 -12.61 -12.75 12.03
CA ASP A 65 -13.04 -11.85 13.10
C ASP A 65 -13.20 -10.38 12.69
N ALA A 66 -12.98 -10.03 11.41
CA ALA A 66 -12.95 -8.66 10.88
C ALA A 66 -11.95 -7.71 11.60
N GLY A 67 -11.16 -8.23 12.53
CA GLY A 67 -10.18 -7.51 13.35
C GLY A 67 -8.77 -7.66 12.80
N THR A 68 -8.55 -8.63 11.93
CA THR A 68 -7.24 -8.98 11.38
C THR A 68 -7.25 -9.04 9.86
N ILE A 69 -6.09 -8.80 9.25
CA ILE A 69 -5.87 -8.95 7.81
C ILE A 69 -4.44 -9.41 7.54
N ALA A 70 -4.29 -10.38 6.65
CA ALA A 70 -3.00 -10.77 6.07
C ALA A 70 -2.91 -10.26 4.63
N ILE A 71 -1.74 -9.78 4.21
CA ILE A 71 -1.50 -9.27 2.87
C ILE A 71 -0.18 -9.84 2.35
N ASP A 72 -0.23 -10.36 1.14
CA ASP A 72 0.94 -10.70 0.34
C ASP A 72 1.09 -9.68 -0.81
N ILE A 73 2.31 -9.17 -0.97
CA ILE A 73 2.64 -8.16 -1.97
C ILE A 73 3.74 -8.72 -2.88
N GLU A 74 3.40 -8.95 -4.13
CA GLU A 74 4.37 -9.21 -5.18
C GLU A 74 4.98 -7.87 -5.63
N LEU A 75 6.25 -7.70 -5.32
CA LEU A 75 7.04 -6.55 -5.70
C LEU A 75 7.75 -6.79 -7.05
N PRO A 76 8.02 -5.74 -7.81
CA PRO A 76 8.93 -5.80 -8.95
C PRO A 76 10.36 -6.12 -8.47
N GLU A 77 11.25 -6.46 -9.40
CA GLU A 77 12.67 -6.65 -9.11
C GLU A 77 13.45 -5.33 -9.13
N GLU A 78 14.64 -5.29 -8.50
CA GLU A 78 15.54 -4.12 -8.58
C GLU A 78 15.90 -3.78 -10.04
N GLY A 79 15.92 -4.79 -10.92
CA GLY A 79 16.19 -4.66 -12.35
C GLY A 79 15.17 -3.81 -13.10
N ASP A 80 13.92 -3.77 -12.61
CA ASP A 80 12.83 -3.01 -13.23
C ASP A 80 12.93 -1.51 -12.93
N PHE A 81 13.80 -1.09 -12.02
CA PHE A 81 13.96 0.32 -11.66
C PHE A 81 14.82 1.07 -12.69
N PRO A 82 14.54 2.38 -12.91
CA PRO A 82 15.29 3.18 -13.87
C PRO A 82 16.81 3.12 -13.59
N ASP A 83 17.61 3.02 -14.65
CA ASP A 83 19.06 3.08 -14.58
C ASP A 83 19.64 4.41 -15.09
N ALA A 84 18.76 5.37 -15.43
CA ALA A 84 19.11 6.71 -15.84
C ALA A 84 18.13 7.75 -15.28
N GLU A 85 18.65 8.95 -15.00
CA GLU A 85 17.88 10.14 -14.66
C GLU A 85 17.93 11.11 -15.86
N TYR A 86 16.79 11.70 -16.19
CA TYR A 86 16.67 12.70 -17.26
C TYR A 86 16.60 14.10 -16.67
N MET A 87 17.42 15.01 -17.20
CA MET A 87 17.49 16.40 -16.75
C MET A 87 17.34 17.35 -17.94
N LEU A 88 16.62 18.45 -17.73
CA LEU A 88 16.59 19.56 -18.68
C LEU A 88 17.90 20.33 -18.61
N ALA A 89 18.60 20.44 -19.73
CA ALA A 89 19.84 21.19 -19.82
C ALA A 89 19.55 22.71 -19.89
N GLY A 90 19.32 23.34 -18.74
CA GLY A 90 19.22 24.80 -18.62
C GLY A 90 18.12 25.45 -19.49
N LYS A 91 18.39 26.63 -20.06
CA LYS A 91 17.43 27.41 -20.89
C LYS A 91 17.08 26.76 -22.24
N GLN A 92 17.63 25.60 -22.57
CA GLN A 92 17.35 24.90 -23.83
C GLN A 92 16.41 23.72 -23.60
N LEU A 93 15.47 23.50 -24.53
CA LEU A 93 14.58 22.33 -24.61
C LEU A 93 15.35 21.06 -25.01
N LYS A 94 16.47 20.77 -24.35
CA LYS A 94 17.26 19.56 -24.58
C LYS A 94 17.26 18.70 -23.32
N VAL A 95 16.75 17.49 -23.45
CA VAL A 95 16.79 16.46 -22.41
C VAL A 95 18.15 15.76 -22.46
N SER A 96 18.86 15.71 -21.35
CA SER A 96 20.06 14.90 -21.20
C SER A 96 19.78 13.72 -20.27
N ALA A 97 20.33 12.55 -20.60
CA ALA A 97 20.24 11.34 -19.79
C ALA A 97 21.55 11.11 -19.05
N LYS A 98 21.48 10.89 -17.75
CA LYS A 98 22.63 10.54 -16.91
C LYS A 98 22.39 9.17 -16.29
N LYS A 99 23.28 8.22 -16.57
CA LYS A 99 23.25 6.90 -15.94
C LYS A 99 23.39 7.06 -14.41
N ILE A 100 22.50 6.43 -13.66
CA ILE A 100 22.60 6.41 -12.20
C ILE A 100 23.49 5.27 -11.74
N THR A 101 24.03 5.39 -10.53
CA THR A 101 24.85 4.33 -9.94
C THR A 101 23.98 3.16 -9.49
N ALA A 102 24.56 1.97 -9.43
CA ALA A 102 23.87 0.80 -8.87
C ALA A 102 23.41 1.04 -7.41
N THR A 103 24.19 1.80 -6.63
CA THR A 103 23.80 2.21 -5.27
C THR A 103 22.56 3.10 -5.26
N ARG A 104 22.42 4.03 -6.22
CA ARG A 104 21.23 4.87 -6.33
C ARG A 104 20.01 4.05 -6.73
N ARG A 105 20.14 3.14 -7.70
CA ARG A 105 19.05 2.24 -8.11
C ARG A 105 18.58 1.35 -6.96
N ARG A 106 19.51 0.77 -6.18
CA ARG A 106 19.22 0.02 -4.94
C ARG A 106 18.45 0.85 -3.93
N ALA A 107 18.85 2.10 -3.72
CA ALA A 107 18.13 2.99 -2.81
C ALA A 107 16.69 3.24 -3.30
N LEU A 108 16.50 3.52 -4.60
CA LEU A 108 15.16 3.69 -5.18
C LEU A 108 14.29 2.44 -4.98
N TYR A 109 14.84 1.26 -5.24
CA TYR A 109 14.13 0.00 -5.04
C TYR A 109 13.77 -0.24 -3.57
N ARG A 110 14.74 -0.08 -2.66
CA ARG A 110 14.52 -0.21 -1.22
C ARG A 110 13.44 0.75 -0.73
N ASP A 111 13.51 2.02 -1.13
CA ASP A 111 12.57 3.05 -0.69
C ASP A 111 11.17 2.76 -1.23
N TYR A 112 11.07 2.29 -2.48
CA TYR A 112 9.82 1.83 -3.05
C TYR A 112 9.24 0.62 -2.31
N ALA A 113 10.04 -0.43 -2.11
CA ALA A 113 9.59 -1.68 -1.49
C ALA A 113 8.97 -1.43 -0.10
N HIS A 114 9.61 -0.61 0.75
CA HIS A 114 9.05 -0.23 2.05
C HIS A 114 7.89 0.78 1.92
N GLY A 115 7.96 1.67 0.92
CA GLY A 115 6.90 2.63 0.63
C GLY A 115 5.58 1.95 0.24
N VAL A 116 5.63 0.83 -0.47
CA VAL A 116 4.45 0.01 -0.80
C VAL A 116 3.79 -0.51 0.47
N ALA A 117 4.51 -1.13 1.40
CA ALA A 117 3.95 -1.56 2.69
C ALA A 117 3.31 -0.39 3.46
N MET A 118 3.99 0.75 3.56
CA MET A 118 3.44 1.95 4.20
C MET A 118 2.15 2.43 3.53
N ARG A 119 2.11 2.43 2.19
CA ARG A 119 0.93 2.84 1.42
C ARG A 119 -0.26 1.91 1.67
N VAL A 120 0.00 0.60 1.72
CA VAL A 120 -1.01 -0.44 1.94
C VAL A 120 -1.52 -0.41 3.38
N LEU A 121 -0.65 -0.33 4.40
CA LEU A 121 -1.06 -0.12 5.80
C LEU A 121 -1.98 1.09 5.95
N GLY A 122 -1.66 2.18 5.25
CA GLY A 122 -2.49 3.37 5.21
C GLY A 122 -3.89 3.12 4.65
N GLU A 123 -4.02 2.37 3.55
CA GLU A 123 -5.35 1.99 3.05
C GLU A 123 -6.09 1.09 4.03
N ILE A 124 -5.45 0.05 4.57
CA ILE A 124 -6.09 -0.87 5.53
C ILE A 124 -6.69 -0.09 6.68
N PHE A 125 -5.88 0.68 7.41
CA PHE A 125 -6.35 1.33 8.63
C PHE A 125 -7.28 2.52 8.37
N HIS A 126 -7.30 3.06 7.14
CA HIS A 126 -8.23 4.10 6.72
C HIS A 126 -9.58 3.53 6.25
N ARG A 127 -9.57 2.42 5.51
CA ARG A 127 -10.74 1.85 4.84
C ARG A 127 -11.45 0.78 5.67
N LEU A 128 -10.71 0.08 6.53
CA LEU A 128 -11.20 -1.00 7.37
C LEU A 128 -11.15 -0.56 8.85
N PRO A 129 -12.17 0.15 9.35
CA PRO A 129 -12.22 0.67 10.72
C PRO A 129 -12.20 -0.42 11.79
N THR A 130 -12.67 -1.63 11.51
CA THR A 130 -12.68 -2.77 12.43
C THR A 130 -11.31 -3.39 12.63
N VAL A 131 -10.47 -3.42 11.58
CA VAL A 131 -9.14 -4.02 11.60
C VAL A 131 -8.24 -3.32 12.64
N GLN A 132 -7.69 -4.12 13.55
CA GLN A 132 -6.76 -3.73 14.60
C GLN A 132 -5.33 -4.19 14.30
N VAL A 133 -5.15 -5.29 13.58
CA VAL A 133 -3.83 -5.87 13.29
C VAL A 133 -3.73 -6.20 11.81
N ALA A 134 -2.61 -5.83 11.19
CA ALA A 134 -2.30 -6.14 9.80
C ALA A 134 -0.94 -6.83 9.71
N LEU A 135 -0.91 -7.97 9.04
CA LEU A 135 0.31 -8.66 8.63
C LEU A 135 0.55 -8.37 7.15
N ILE A 136 1.69 -7.79 6.80
CA ILE A 136 2.11 -7.58 5.40
C ILE A 136 3.40 -8.34 5.14
N SER A 137 3.38 -9.24 4.17
CA SER A 137 4.54 -9.94 3.65
C SER A 137 4.76 -9.53 2.20
N ALA A 138 6.01 -9.23 1.83
CA ALA A 138 6.32 -8.82 0.46
C ALA A 138 7.42 -9.70 -0.12
N TYR A 139 7.25 -10.10 -1.37
CA TYR A 139 8.13 -11.02 -2.07
C TYR A 139 8.38 -10.58 -3.51
N THR A 140 9.40 -11.16 -4.12
CA THR A 140 9.60 -11.12 -5.58
C THR A 140 9.47 -12.54 -6.12
N SER A 141 8.81 -12.70 -7.27
CA SER A 141 8.70 -13.99 -7.96
C SER A 141 9.95 -14.23 -8.81
N ALA A 142 10.60 -15.38 -8.63
CA ALA A 142 11.71 -15.82 -9.47
C ALA A 142 11.43 -17.21 -10.06
N MET A 143 11.85 -17.49 -11.28
CA MET A 143 11.74 -18.83 -11.84
C MET A 143 12.82 -19.76 -11.29
N ASP A 144 12.39 -20.87 -10.66
CA ASP A 144 13.28 -21.96 -10.29
C ASP A 144 13.83 -22.64 -11.55
N VAL A 145 15.16 -22.68 -11.68
CA VAL A 145 15.84 -23.20 -12.88
C VAL A 145 15.72 -24.73 -12.99
N GLY A 146 15.54 -25.44 -11.88
CA GLY A 146 15.44 -26.89 -11.84
C GLY A 146 14.03 -27.42 -12.12
N THR A 147 13.00 -26.70 -11.67
CA THR A 147 11.60 -27.12 -11.81
C THR A 147 10.80 -26.28 -12.81
N GLY A 148 11.32 -25.12 -13.24
CA GLY A 148 10.61 -24.18 -14.13
C GLY A 148 9.37 -23.56 -13.48
N LYS A 149 9.29 -23.55 -12.15
CA LYS A 149 8.15 -23.02 -11.40
C LYS A 149 8.51 -21.68 -10.79
N PRO A 150 7.56 -20.73 -10.68
CA PRO A 150 7.79 -19.54 -9.90
C PRO A 150 7.99 -19.93 -8.43
N THR A 151 8.99 -19.30 -7.81
CA THR A 151 9.35 -19.40 -6.40
C THR A 151 9.30 -18.01 -5.81
N GLU A 152 8.64 -17.89 -4.67
CA GLU A 152 8.45 -16.63 -3.96
C GLU A 152 9.65 -16.38 -3.04
N ASN A 153 10.31 -15.23 -3.21
CA ASN A 153 11.41 -14.82 -2.35
C ASN A 153 10.95 -13.67 -1.47
N TYR A 154 10.50 -13.97 -0.25
CA TYR A 154 10.07 -12.97 0.72
C TYR A 154 11.23 -12.08 1.16
N LEU A 155 11.04 -10.77 1.04
CA LEU A 155 12.04 -9.74 1.35
C LEU A 155 11.87 -9.18 2.76
N TYR A 156 10.61 -9.01 3.16
CA TYR A 156 10.23 -8.60 4.50
C TYR A 156 8.83 -9.10 4.86
N SER A 157 8.56 -9.17 6.15
CA SER A 157 7.25 -9.43 6.71
C SER A 157 7.08 -8.56 7.96
N VAL A 158 5.98 -7.82 8.06
CA VAL A 158 5.75 -6.83 9.10
C VAL A 158 4.36 -6.99 9.70
N LEU A 159 4.32 -7.05 11.02
CA LEU A 159 3.09 -7.08 11.81
C LEU A 159 2.91 -5.70 12.45
N ALA A 160 1.84 -5.01 12.06
CA ALA A 160 1.53 -3.66 12.52
C ALA A 160 0.17 -3.60 13.19
N THR A 161 0.09 -2.91 14.32
CA THR A 161 -1.18 -2.66 15.02
C THR A 161 -1.70 -1.25 14.72
N LYS A 162 -3.02 -1.08 14.74
CA LYS A 162 -3.70 0.21 14.55
C LYS A 162 -3.26 1.27 15.57
N PRO A 163 -3.06 0.96 16.86
CA PRO A 163 -2.47 1.92 17.81
C PRO A 163 -1.09 2.39 17.40
N GLN A 164 -0.16 1.50 17.04
CA GLN A 164 1.19 1.89 16.59
C GLN A 164 1.12 2.75 15.32
N TRP A 165 0.24 2.41 14.38
CA TRP A 165 0.02 3.21 13.17
C TRP A 165 -0.42 4.65 13.47
N ARG A 166 -1.27 4.85 14.48
CA ARG A 166 -1.79 6.17 14.87
C ARG A 166 -0.74 7.10 15.48
N GLU A 167 0.36 6.56 15.99
CA GLU A 167 1.48 7.36 16.51
C GLU A 167 2.29 8.02 15.40
N ILE A 168 2.14 7.58 14.14
CA ILE A 168 2.82 8.20 13.00
C ILE A 168 2.26 9.61 12.77
N ASN A 169 3.14 10.61 12.80
CA ASN A 169 2.77 11.98 12.50
C ASN A 169 2.52 12.19 11.00
N SER A 170 1.28 11.95 10.58
CA SER A 170 0.83 12.13 9.18
C SER A 170 0.90 13.58 8.69
N LYS A 171 1.10 14.57 9.57
CA LYS A 171 1.33 15.97 9.16
C LYS A 171 2.77 16.24 8.74
N ALA A 172 3.70 15.33 9.03
CA ALA A 172 5.12 15.47 8.76
C ALA A 172 5.64 14.38 7.80
N LEU A 173 4.81 13.90 6.86
CA LEU A 173 5.17 12.84 5.90
C LEU A 173 6.46 13.10 5.12
N ALA A 174 6.79 14.36 4.82
CA ALA A 174 8.03 14.72 4.14
C ALA A 174 9.31 14.35 4.94
N ASN A 175 9.18 14.14 6.25
CA ASN A 175 10.27 13.77 7.15
C ASN A 175 10.20 12.29 7.58
N ILE A 176 9.32 11.49 6.96
CA ILE A 176 9.11 10.08 7.30
C ILE A 176 9.82 9.21 6.28
N GLU A 177 10.71 8.34 6.76
CA GLU A 177 11.35 7.30 5.96
C GLU A 177 10.61 5.97 6.19
N ALA A 178 9.99 5.42 5.15
CA ALA A 178 9.19 4.20 5.24
C ALA A 178 9.94 3.03 5.90
N SER A 179 11.20 2.81 5.53
CA SER A 179 12.05 1.78 6.15
C SER A 179 12.19 1.97 7.66
N ALA A 180 12.43 3.20 8.13
CA ALA A 180 12.60 3.50 9.55
C ALA A 180 11.26 3.39 10.31
N THR A 181 10.14 3.76 9.68
CA THR A 181 8.82 3.59 10.29
C THR A 181 8.49 2.12 10.48
N LEU A 182 8.74 1.27 9.48
CA LEU A 182 8.49 -0.16 9.58
C LEU A 182 9.37 -0.84 10.65
N GLU A 183 10.57 -0.31 10.93
CA GLU A 183 11.40 -0.77 12.05
C GLU A 183 10.80 -0.47 13.44
N GLY A 184 9.83 0.44 13.53
CA GLY A 184 9.05 0.69 14.75
C GLY A 184 7.93 -0.33 15.00
N PHE A 185 7.65 -1.20 14.02
CA PHE A 185 6.72 -2.32 14.14
C PHE A 185 7.47 -3.63 14.37
N GLU A 186 6.73 -4.73 14.52
CA GLU A 186 7.34 -6.05 14.53
C GLU A 186 7.70 -6.46 13.09
N LEU A 187 9.00 -6.34 12.75
CA LEU A 187 9.51 -6.49 11.39
C LEU A 187 10.53 -7.65 11.30
N ARG A 188 10.25 -8.60 10.40
CA ARG A 188 11.24 -9.57 9.89
C ARG A 188 11.77 -9.07 8.56
N ARG A 189 13.06 -8.75 8.50
CA ARG A 189 13.76 -8.34 7.28
C ARG A 189 15.24 -8.66 7.39
N LYS A 190 15.86 -9.11 6.30
CA LYS A 190 17.32 -9.22 6.19
C LYS A 190 17.80 -8.33 5.06
N MET A 191 18.66 -7.37 5.38
CA MET A 191 19.18 -6.41 4.41
C MET A 191 20.66 -6.10 4.70
N THR A 192 21.47 -5.92 3.65
CA THR A 192 22.83 -5.42 3.81
C THR A 192 22.82 -3.93 4.20
N LYS A 193 23.93 -3.40 4.72
CA LYS A 193 24.11 -1.96 4.95
C LYS A 193 23.89 -1.12 3.67
N THR A 194 24.07 -1.71 2.50
CA THR A 194 23.90 -1.07 1.19
C THR A 194 22.49 -1.19 0.61
N GLY A 195 21.55 -1.77 1.36
CA GLY A 195 20.14 -1.84 0.95
C GLY A 195 19.77 -3.06 0.11
N ILE A 196 20.61 -4.11 0.06
CA ILE A 196 20.32 -5.33 -0.69
C ILE A 196 19.52 -6.28 0.21
N PHE A 197 18.30 -6.62 -0.18
CA PHE A 197 17.48 -7.60 0.53
C PHE A 197 18.05 -9.00 0.42
N LYS A 198 17.81 -9.81 1.45
CA LYS A 198 18.05 -11.24 1.46
C LYS A 198 16.74 -11.95 1.82
N PRO A 199 16.46 -13.11 1.22
CA PRO A 199 15.26 -13.87 1.54
C PRO A 199 15.11 -14.15 3.03
N ILE A 200 13.86 -14.11 3.49
CA ILE A 200 13.43 -14.41 4.85
C ILE A 200 12.26 -15.40 4.83
N GLU A 201 12.04 -16.06 5.96
CA GLU A 201 10.76 -16.73 6.23
C GLU A 201 9.80 -15.68 6.81
N PRO A 202 8.61 -15.47 6.21
CA PRO A 202 7.63 -14.50 6.69
C PRO A 202 7.04 -14.89 8.06
N PHE A 203 6.26 -14.02 8.68
CA PHE A 203 5.40 -14.44 9.79
C PHE A 203 4.32 -15.38 9.26
N ASP A 204 3.93 -16.35 10.10
CA ASP A 204 2.77 -17.18 9.83
C ASP A 204 1.49 -16.38 10.12
N ILE A 205 0.41 -16.68 9.41
CA ILE A 205 -0.90 -16.08 9.65
C ILE A 205 -1.40 -16.37 11.08
N GLU A 206 -0.96 -17.48 11.68
CA GLU A 206 -1.25 -17.82 13.08
C GLU A 206 -0.81 -16.73 14.07
N VAL A 207 0.17 -15.89 13.72
CA VAL A 207 0.61 -14.78 14.58
C VAL A 207 -0.53 -13.80 14.84
N LEU A 208 -1.47 -13.64 13.90
CA LEU A 208 -2.62 -12.75 14.03
C LEU A 208 -3.56 -13.18 15.17
N ALA A 209 -3.70 -14.49 15.39
CA ALA A 209 -4.50 -15.03 16.49
C ALA A 209 -3.87 -14.78 17.87
N SER A 210 -2.56 -14.55 17.93
CA SER A 210 -1.81 -14.37 19.19
C SER A 210 -1.78 -12.92 19.71
N VAL A 211 -2.19 -11.95 18.88
CA VAL A 211 -2.13 -10.51 19.17
C VAL A 211 -3.49 -9.96 19.66
N ASN A 212 -4.56 -10.76 19.52
CA ASN A 212 -5.93 -10.44 19.94
C ASN A 212 -6.18 -10.70 21.43
#